data_AF-A0A7J6X1N1-F1
#
_entry.id   AF-A0A7J6X1N1-F1
#
_cell.length_a   1.000
_cell.length_b   1.000
_cell.length_c   1.000
_cell.angle_alpha   90.00
_cell.angle_beta   90.00
_cell.angle_gamma   90.00
#
_symmetry.space_group_name_H-M   'P 1'
#
loop_
_entity.id
_entity.type
_entity.pdbx_description
1 polymer ?
#
loop_
_entity_poly.entity_id
_entity_poly.type
_entity_poly.pdbx_seq_one_letter_code
_entity_poly.pdbx_strand_id
1 'polypeptide(L)'
;MKEAGRAIRTFLWFGDPSMRKGTTVAFEKMCKPLIEGGLGIGRLAEVNKALLMKLALKVIDGKDDFPLFMCHKYIDRYGDFIEYHKPNSLWLGLEHCLILWTTPNGLLALVRE
;
A
#
# COMPACT_ATOMS: atom_id res chain seq x y z
N MET A 1 15.17 -0.41 -33.41
CA MET A 1 14.77 -0.12 -32.01
C MET A 1 13.29 0.25 -31.81
N LYS A 2 12.60 0.96 -32.73
CA LYS A 2 11.20 1.37 -32.53
C LYS A 2 10.19 0.21 -32.39
N GLU A 3 10.43 -0.92 -33.04
CA GLU A 3 9.51 -2.07 -33.02
C GLU A 3 9.55 -2.86 -31.71
N ALA A 4 10.73 -3.04 -31.12
CA ALA A 4 10.89 -3.71 -29.83
C ALA A 4 10.11 -3.00 -28.71
N GLY A 5 10.19 -1.67 -28.64
CA GLY A 5 9.42 -0.89 -27.66
C GLY A 5 7.92 -0.98 -27.87
N ARG A 6 7.45 -1.17 -29.11
CA ARG A 6 6.03 -1.39 -29.40
C ARG A 6 5.60 -2.79 -28.95
N ALA A 7 6.39 -3.82 -29.23
CA ALA A 7 6.12 -5.19 -28.83
C ALA A 7 6.04 -5.34 -27.30
N ILE A 8 6.97 -4.72 -26.55
CA ILE A 8 6.97 -4.74 -25.09
C ILE A 8 5.69 -4.09 -24.52
N ARG A 9 5.29 -2.94 -25.08
CA ARG A 9 4.04 -2.28 -24.66
C ARG A 9 2.81 -3.13 -24.98
N THR A 10 2.75 -3.73 -26.18
CA THR A 10 1.61 -4.59 -26.54
C THR A 10 1.55 -5.83 -25.65
N PHE A 11 2.68 -6.47 -25.38
CA PHE A 11 2.77 -7.61 -24.47
C PHE A 11 2.29 -7.26 -23.06
N LEU A 12 2.72 -6.13 -22.50
CA LEU A 12 2.35 -5.72 -21.15
C LEU A 12 0.83 -5.50 -20.97
N TRP A 13 0.16 -4.94 -21.99
CA TRP A 13 -1.25 -4.56 -21.89
C TRP A 13 -2.22 -5.62 -22.43
N PHE A 14 -1.78 -6.48 -23.36
CA PHE A 14 -2.66 -7.42 -24.07
C PHE A 14 -2.17 -8.88 -24.00
N GLY A 15 -1.01 -9.14 -23.39
CA GLY A 15 -0.42 -10.47 -23.21
C GLY A 15 0.22 -11.04 -24.47
N ASP A 16 -0.41 -10.91 -25.64
CA ASP A 16 0.08 -11.47 -26.90
C ASP A 16 0.29 -10.36 -27.95
N PRO A 17 1.52 -10.20 -28.51
CA PRO A 17 1.81 -9.22 -29.55
C PRO A 17 1.13 -9.50 -30.90
N SER A 18 0.63 -10.71 -31.13
CA SER A 18 -0.10 -11.11 -32.34
C SER A 18 -1.62 -10.87 -32.26
N MET A 19 -2.15 -10.68 -31.04
CA MET A 19 -3.57 -10.41 -30.81
C MET A 19 -3.92 -8.95 -31.13
N ARG A 20 -4.98 -8.75 -31.91
CA ARG A 20 -5.53 -7.43 -32.24
C ARG A 20 -5.97 -6.76 -30.92
N LYS A 21 -5.44 -5.56 -30.63
CA LYS A 21 -5.68 -4.77 -29.41
C LYS A 21 -7.10 -5.00 -28.88
N GLY A 22 -7.21 -5.68 -27.74
CA GLY A 22 -8.49 -5.80 -27.04
C GLY A 22 -9.04 -4.40 -26.80
N THR A 23 -10.31 -4.19 -27.14
CA THR A 23 -10.98 -2.91 -26.87
C THR A 23 -10.80 -2.60 -25.38
N THR A 24 -10.17 -1.47 -25.06
CA THR A 24 -10.07 -0.98 -23.69
C THR A 24 -11.49 -0.90 -23.15
N VAL A 25 -11.85 -1.80 -22.24
CA VAL A 25 -13.19 -1.77 -21.65
C VAL A 25 -13.31 -0.44 -20.92
N ALA A 26 -14.34 0.34 -21.26
CA ALA A 26 -14.54 1.65 -20.67
C ALA A 26 -14.55 1.50 -19.15
N PHE A 27 -13.69 2.24 -18.45
CA PHE A 27 -13.56 2.17 -17.00
C PHE A 27 -14.91 2.40 -16.32
N GLU A 28 -15.74 3.30 -16.88
CA GLU A 28 -17.11 3.56 -16.45
C GLU A 28 -18.07 2.37 -16.57
N LYS A 29 -17.81 1.42 -17.48
CA LYS A 29 -18.61 0.19 -17.59
C LYS A 29 -18.19 -0.87 -16.58
N MET A 30 -16.88 -1.00 -16.32
CA MET A 30 -16.34 -1.95 -15.34
C MET A 30 -16.60 -1.49 -13.92
N CYS A 31 -16.49 -0.18 -13.70
CA CYS A 31 -16.43 0.39 -12.37
C CYS A 31 -17.80 0.92 -11.94
N LYS A 32 -18.81 0.05 -11.82
CA LYS A 32 -20.14 0.41 -11.29
C LYS A 32 -20.48 -0.41 -10.04
N PRO A 33 -21.00 0.21 -8.98
CA PRO A 33 -21.44 1.62 -8.87
C PRO A 33 -20.29 2.59 -8.53
N LEU A 34 -20.22 3.74 -9.23
CA LEU A 34 -19.23 4.79 -8.95
C LEU A 34 -19.33 5.35 -7.52
N ILE A 35 -20.51 5.26 -6.90
CA ILE A 35 -20.77 5.69 -5.52
C ILE A 35 -19.85 4.95 -4.53
N GLU A 36 -19.45 3.73 -4.86
CA GLU A 36 -18.53 2.91 -4.06
C GLU A 36 -17.10 2.92 -4.64
N GLY A 37 -16.73 3.94 -5.41
CA GLY A 37 -15.41 4.01 -6.08
C GLY A 37 -15.32 3.17 -7.35
N GLY A 38 -16.45 2.59 -7.78
CA GLY A 38 -16.61 1.92 -9.05
C GLY A 38 -16.01 0.51 -9.09
N LEU A 39 -14.82 0.27 -8.55
CA LEU A 39 -14.20 -1.06 -8.56
C LEU A 39 -14.76 -2.02 -7.49
N GLY A 40 -15.72 -1.55 -6.66
CA GLY A 40 -16.22 -2.30 -5.50
C GLY A 40 -15.21 -2.41 -4.36
N ILE A 41 -14.09 -1.66 -4.42
CA ILE A 41 -13.16 -1.54 -3.31
C ILE A 41 -13.78 -0.57 -2.31
N GLY A 42 -14.07 -1.03 -1.09
CA GLY A 42 -14.56 -0.19 0.00
C GLY A 42 -13.68 1.04 0.23
N ARG A 43 -14.19 2.04 0.97
CA ARG A 43 -13.54 3.34 1.24
C ARG A 43 -12.00 3.23 1.27
N LEU A 44 -11.32 3.76 0.25
CA LEU A 44 -9.87 3.59 0.06
C LEU A 44 -9.05 4.05 1.27
N ALA A 45 -9.57 5.02 2.03
CA ALA A 45 -9.02 5.43 3.31
C ALA A 45 -8.92 4.26 4.33
N GLU A 46 -9.96 3.45 4.43
CA GLU A 46 -9.99 2.28 5.34
C GLU A 46 -9.07 1.16 4.85
N VAL A 47 -9.03 0.95 3.54
CA VAL A 47 -8.08 -0.01 2.93
C VAL A 47 -6.63 0.45 3.18
N ASN A 48 -6.35 1.74 3.05
CA ASN A 48 -5.03 2.29 3.32
C ASN A 48 -4.65 2.14 4.81
N LYS A 49 -5.57 2.41 5.74
CA LYS A 49 -5.36 2.15 7.18
C LYS A 49 -5.02 0.68 7.43
N ALA A 50 -5.82 -0.25 6.90
CA ALA A 50 -5.59 -1.69 7.07
C ALA A 50 -4.25 -2.14 6.46
N LEU A 51 -3.86 -1.61 5.30
CA LEU A 51 -2.56 -1.90 4.67
C LEU A 51 -1.39 -1.34 5.49
N LEU A 52 -1.52 -0.14 6.05
CA LEU A 52 -0.52 0.46 6.93
C LEU A 52 -0.35 -0.35 8.22
N MET A 53 -1.44 -0.86 8.82
CA MET A 53 -1.36 -1.74 9.98
C MET A 53 -0.70 -3.08 9.66
N LYS A 54 -1.07 -3.69 8.53
CA LYS A 54 -0.43 -4.91 8.06
C LYS A 54 1.07 -4.70 7.81
N LEU A 55 1.44 -3.53 7.28
CA LEU A 55 2.83 -3.14 7.09
C LEU A 55 3.54 -2.97 8.45
N ALA A 56 2.93 -2.27 9.41
CA ALA A 56 3.48 -2.10 10.75
C ALA A 56 3.73 -3.44 11.44
N LEU A 57 2.74 -4.35 11.39
CA LEU A 57 2.88 -5.71 11.93
C LEU A 57 4.01 -6.48 11.25
N LYS A 58 4.14 -6.35 9.93
CA LYS A 58 5.24 -6.97 9.18
C LYS A 58 6.59 -6.41 9.59
N VAL A 59 6.71 -5.12 9.86
CA VAL A 59 7.95 -4.49 10.34
C VAL A 59 8.33 -5.00 11.73
N ILE A 60 7.36 -5.25 12.60
CA ILE A 60 7.59 -5.74 13.97
C ILE A 60 7.95 -7.24 14.01
N ASP A 61 7.18 -8.08 13.34
CA ASP A 61 7.31 -9.56 13.42
C ASP A 61 8.23 -10.14 12.34
N GLY A 62 8.42 -9.41 11.26
CA GLY A 62 9.12 -9.91 10.09
C GLY A 62 10.63 -10.00 10.29
N LYS A 63 11.19 -11.09 9.76
CA LYS A 63 12.64 -11.38 9.79
C LYS A 63 13.27 -11.27 8.41
N ASP A 64 12.50 -10.85 7.40
CA ASP A 64 12.99 -10.58 6.06
C ASP A 64 13.78 -9.27 6.00
N ASP A 65 14.53 -9.09 4.91
CA ASP A 65 15.38 -7.90 4.71
C ASP A 65 14.58 -6.59 4.77
N PHE A 66 13.32 -6.63 4.37
CA PHE A 66 12.46 -5.45 4.31
C PHE A 66 12.08 -4.92 5.72
N PRO A 67 11.54 -5.73 6.64
CA PRO A 67 11.36 -5.35 8.04
C PRO A 67 12.64 -4.88 8.70
N LEU A 68 13.76 -5.58 8.50
CA LEU A 68 15.04 -5.18 9.08
C LEU A 68 15.50 -3.80 8.56
N PHE A 69 15.35 -3.55 7.26
CA PHE A 69 15.61 -2.24 6.67
C PHE A 69 14.72 -1.14 7.26
N MET A 70 13.42 -1.43 7.44
CA MET A 70 12.47 -0.48 8.03
C MET A 70 12.80 -0.21 9.50
N CYS A 71 13.14 -1.24 10.27
CA CYS A 71 13.60 -1.10 11.65
C CYS A 71 14.84 -0.21 11.72
N HIS A 72 15.90 -0.48 10.94
CA HIS A 72 17.08 0.39 10.92
C HIS A 72 16.78 1.83 10.46
N LYS A 73 15.75 2.04 9.64
CA LYS A 73 15.39 3.36 9.12
C LYS A 73 14.60 4.19 10.13
N TYR A 74 13.86 3.56 11.03
CA TYR A 74 12.81 4.20 11.83
C TYR A 74 12.87 3.92 13.33
N ILE A 75 13.58 2.86 13.73
CA ILE A 75 13.80 2.43 15.11
C ILE A 75 15.27 2.67 15.43
N ASP A 76 15.52 3.19 16.62
CA ASP A 76 16.84 3.42 17.15
C ASP A 76 17.46 2.13 17.74
N ARG A 77 18.64 2.26 18.33
CA ARG A 77 19.38 1.12 18.90
C ARG A 77 18.79 0.62 20.22
N TYR A 78 17.93 1.41 20.85
CA TYR A 78 17.28 1.15 22.12
C TYR A 78 15.88 0.55 21.93
N GLY A 79 15.38 0.52 20.68
CA GLY A 79 14.05 0.02 20.34
C GLY A 79 13.00 1.12 20.28
N ASP A 80 13.40 2.38 20.43
CA ASP A 80 12.54 3.55 20.39
C ASP A 80 12.45 4.12 18.96
N PHE A 81 11.33 4.75 18.63
CA PHE A 81 11.17 5.37 17.32
C PHE A 81 11.95 6.67 17.22
N ILE A 82 12.54 6.89 16.04
CA ILE A 82 13.32 8.08 15.77
C ILE A 82 12.39 9.32 15.71
N GLU A 83 12.62 10.29 16.61
CA GLU A 83 11.78 11.49 16.76
C GLU A 83 11.96 12.55 15.66
N TYR A 84 13.03 12.50 14.86
CA TYR A 84 13.23 13.52 13.82
C TYR A 84 12.38 13.25 12.57
N HIS A 85 11.61 14.26 12.16
CA HIS A 85 10.65 14.20 11.06
C HIS A 85 11.32 13.82 9.72
N LYS A 86 10.97 12.64 9.19
CA LYS A 86 11.24 12.28 7.79
C LYS A 86 10.02 12.66 6.93
N PRO A 87 10.17 13.45 5.86
CA PRO A 87 9.05 13.97 5.04
C PRO A 87 8.45 12.90 4.11
N ASN A 88 8.28 11.66 4.58
CA ASN A 88 7.69 10.60 3.79
C ASN A 88 6.28 10.28 4.31
N SER A 89 5.32 10.17 3.38
CA SER A 89 3.92 9.89 3.69
C SER A 89 3.70 8.52 4.35
N LEU A 90 4.64 7.60 4.18
CA LEU A 90 4.63 6.28 4.80
C LEU A 90 4.82 6.38 6.32
N TRP A 91 5.70 7.28 6.78
CA TRP A 91 6.05 7.48 8.18
C TRP A 91 4.90 8.07 8.97
N LEU A 92 4.22 9.08 8.43
CA LEU A 92 3.04 9.68 9.05
C LEU A 92 1.94 8.63 9.31
N GLY A 93 1.75 7.70 8.36
CA GLY A 93 0.80 6.60 8.51
C GLY A 93 1.25 5.51 9.49
N LEU A 94 2.54 5.18 9.49
CA LEU A 94 3.14 4.19 10.39
C LEU A 94 3.18 4.68 11.84
N GLU A 95 3.58 5.93 12.07
CA GLU A 95 3.64 6.57 13.39
C GLU A 95 2.28 6.48 14.11
N HIS A 96 1.19 6.85 13.43
CA HIS A 96 -0.15 6.71 13.97
C HIS A 96 -0.52 5.25 14.30
N CYS A 97 -0.16 4.28 13.46
CA CYS A 97 -0.45 2.87 13.73
C CYS A 97 0.37 2.30 14.90
N LEU A 98 1.60 2.78 15.09
CA LEU A 98 2.53 2.31 16.11
C LEU A 98 2.24 2.92 17.49
N ILE A 99 1.86 4.22 17.55
CA ILE A 99 1.39 4.88 18.78
C ILE A 99 0.15 4.20 19.35
N LEU A 100 -0.74 3.73 18.48
CA LEU A 100 -1.96 2.99 18.87
C LEU A 100 -1.65 1.56 19.34
N TRP A 101 -0.47 1.01 19.04
CA TRP A 101 -0.06 -0.31 19.52
C TRP A 101 0.68 -0.24 20.86
N THR A 102 1.47 0.81 21.12
CA THR A 102 2.16 1.03 22.40
C THR A 102 1.23 1.50 23.53
N THR A 103 0.07 2.05 23.19
CA THR A 103 -0.97 2.36 24.19
C THR A 103 -1.78 1.12 24.53
N PRO A 104 -1.94 0.76 25.82
CA PRO A 104 -2.65 -0.46 26.25
C PRO A 104 -4.13 -0.52 25.82
N ASN A 105 -4.69 0.60 25.34
CA ASN A 105 -6.08 0.71 24.88
C ASN A 105 -6.22 1.03 23.36
N GLY A 106 -5.12 1.21 22.61
CA GLY A 106 -5.22 1.73 21.24
C GLY A 106 -5.79 0.73 20.22
N LEU A 107 -5.64 -0.58 20.46
CA LEU A 107 -6.34 -1.63 19.70
C LEU A 107 -7.87 -1.56 19.82
N LEU A 108 -8.40 -1.13 20.98
CA LEU A 108 -9.84 -0.98 21.22
C LEU A 108 -10.39 0.34 20.66
N ALA A 109 -9.57 1.39 20.61
CA ALA A 109 -9.94 2.67 20.01
C ALA A 109 -10.13 2.56 18.50
N LEU A 110 -9.35 1.70 17.84
CA LEU A 110 -9.32 1.58 16.38
C LEU A 110 -10.45 0.72 15.78
N VAL A 111 -10.96 -0.26 16.53
CA VAL A 111 -12.09 -1.11 16.09
C VAL A 111 -13.44 -0.39 16.25
N ARG A 112 -13.46 0.77 16.91
CA ARG A 112 -14.68 1.53 17.25
C ARG A 112 -14.95 2.75 16.36
N GLU A 113 -14.07 3.10 15.41
CA GLU A 113 -14.26 4.21 14.46
C GLU A 113 -14.76 3.76 13.08
#